data_AF-A0A8B6D083-F1
#
_entry.id   AF-A0A8B6D083-F1
#
_cell.length_a   1.000
_cell.length_b   1.000
_cell.length_c   1.000
_cell.angle_alpha   90.00
_cell.angle_beta   90.00
_cell.angle_gamma   90.00
#
_symmetry.space_group_name_H-M   'P 1'
#
loop_
_entity.id
_entity.type
_entity.pdbx_description
1 polymer ?
#
loop_
_entity_poly.entity_id
_entity_poly.type
_entity_poly.pdbx_seq_one_letter_code
_entity_poly.pdbx_strand_id
1 'polypeptide(L)'
;MGMTKCVLSLVILSCYVHVIISFCMFELPKDHNPKNCTYKDSVVALGDSLEDFERCIKIGCSANGAMHICGIGINAGVFQPPPGCRVIKGDKCAPKLVDANDNSIECHPKVDE
;
A
#
# COMPACT_ATOMS: atom_id res chain seq x y z
N MET A 1 26.46 26.44 -24.40
CA MET A 1 26.11 26.05 -23.00
C MET A 1 24.62 25.70 -22.96
N GLY A 2 24.25 24.43 -23.15
CA GLY A 2 22.82 24.05 -23.25
C GLY A 2 22.47 22.60 -22.87
N MET A 3 23.45 21.72 -22.66
CA MET A 3 23.19 20.31 -22.37
C MET A 3 22.96 20.00 -20.88
N THR A 4 23.43 20.86 -19.97
CA THR A 4 23.39 20.57 -18.51
C THR A 4 21.99 20.66 -17.90
N LYS A 5 21.06 21.42 -18.51
CA LYS A 5 19.69 21.60 -17.99
C LYS A 5 18.76 20.43 -18.30
N CYS A 6 18.96 19.74 -19.44
CA CYS A 6 18.11 18.61 -19.83
C CYS A 6 18.35 17.36 -18.97
N VAL A 7 19.61 17.10 -18.61
CA VAL A 7 19.99 15.93 -17.80
C VAL A 7 19.41 16.03 -16.38
N LEU A 8 19.45 17.22 -15.77
CA LEU A 8 18.93 17.42 -14.42
C LEU A 8 17.40 17.22 -14.35
N SER A 9 16.67 17.65 -15.39
CA SER A 9 15.21 17.50 -15.44
C SER A 9 14.77 16.04 -15.61
N LEU A 10 15.54 15.22 -16.35
CA LEU A 10 15.27 13.80 -16.52
C LEU A 10 15.51 12.99 -15.23
N VAL A 11 16.52 13.37 -14.43
CA VAL A 11 16.81 12.71 -13.15
C VAL A 11 15.73 13.01 -12.12
N ILE A 12 15.26 14.27 -12.03
CA ILE A 12 14.17 14.63 -11.12
C ILE A 12 12.89 13.89 -11.51
N LEU A 13 12.58 13.80 -12.81
CA LEU A 13 11.41 13.09 -13.29
C LEU A 13 11.50 11.59 -13.01
N SER A 14 12.67 10.96 -13.19
CA SER A 14 12.84 9.53 -12.91
C SER A 14 12.77 9.22 -11.40
N CYS A 15 13.30 10.09 -10.54
CA CYS A 15 13.15 9.96 -9.09
C CYS A 15 11.68 10.12 -8.66
N TYR A 16 10.94 11.07 -9.25
CA TYR A 16 9.53 11.25 -8.94
C TYR A 16 8.69 10.04 -9.37
N VAL A 17 8.97 9.48 -10.56
CA VAL A 17 8.25 8.29 -11.04
C VAL A 17 8.56 7.07 -10.17
N HIS A 18 9.77 6.93 -9.62
CA HIS A 18 10.10 5.84 -8.71
C HIS A 18 9.39 5.92 -7.36
N VAL A 19 9.08 7.12 -6.86
CA VAL A 19 8.36 7.30 -5.59
C VAL A 19 6.87 6.95 -5.72
N ILE A 20 6.33 6.95 -6.94
CA ILE A 20 4.93 6.56 -7.24
C ILE A 20 4.79 5.05 -7.50
N ILE A 21 5.89 4.28 -7.42
CA ILE A 21 5.86 2.83 -7.64
C ILE A 21 5.24 2.14 -6.42
N SER A 22 3.93 1.91 -6.51
CA SER A 22 3.13 0.85 -5.89
C SER A 22 3.40 0.54 -4.41
N PHE A 23 2.35 0.68 -3.58
CA PHE A 23 2.23 0.10 -2.22
C PHE A 23 2.22 -1.45 -2.20
N CYS A 24 2.72 -2.06 -3.26
CA CYS A 24 2.98 -3.48 -3.39
C CYS A 24 4.48 -3.71 -3.26
N MET A 25 4.88 -4.31 -2.15
CA MET A 25 6.24 -4.80 -2.00
C MET A 25 6.37 -6.12 -2.75
N PHE A 26 7.38 -6.20 -3.62
CA PHE A 26 7.80 -7.45 -4.22
C PHE A 26 8.82 -8.07 -3.26
N GLU A 27 8.43 -9.15 -2.59
CA GLU A 27 9.39 -9.98 -1.88
C GLU A 27 9.71 -11.20 -2.74
N LEU A 28 10.98 -11.36 -3.10
CA LEU A 28 11.45 -12.63 -3.59
C LEU A 28 11.42 -13.61 -2.40
N PRO A 29 10.73 -14.75 -2.50
CA PRO A 29 10.68 -15.70 -1.40
C PRO A 29 12.10 -16.19 -1.08
N LYS A 30 12.43 -16.25 0.21
CA LYS A 30 13.73 -16.77 0.69
C LYS A 30 13.87 -18.28 0.46
N ASP A 31 12.74 -18.99 0.38
CA ASP A 31 12.67 -20.41 0.08
C ASP A 31 11.78 -20.64 -1.14
N HIS A 32 12.40 -21.09 -2.22
CA HIS A 32 11.70 -21.40 -3.46
C HIS A 32 11.00 -22.76 -3.33
N ASN A 33 9.75 -22.76 -2.87
CA ASN A 33 8.92 -23.96 -2.90
C ASN A 33 8.16 -24.01 -4.24
N PRO A 34 8.34 -25.04 -5.09
CA PRO A 34 7.77 -25.07 -6.44
C PRO A 34 6.25 -25.25 -6.50
N LYS A 35 5.53 -25.18 -5.37
CA LYS A 35 4.09 -25.43 -5.29
C LYS A 35 3.28 -24.31 -4.60
N ASN A 36 3.93 -23.47 -3.81
CA ASN A 36 3.25 -22.42 -3.05
C ASN A 36 4.23 -21.31 -2.64
N CYS A 37 3.67 -20.16 -2.29
CA CYS A 37 4.37 -19.08 -1.60
C CYS A 37 3.99 -19.13 -0.12
N THR A 38 4.96 -18.92 0.77
CA THR A 38 4.73 -18.82 2.20
C THR A 38 5.09 -17.42 2.69
N TYR A 39 4.14 -16.75 3.34
CA TYR A 39 4.35 -15.45 3.99
C TYR A 39 3.91 -15.51 5.46
N LYS A 40 4.88 -15.50 6.37
CA LYS A 40 4.65 -15.79 7.80
C LYS A 40 3.89 -17.12 7.93
N ASP A 41 2.69 -17.10 8.51
CA ASP A 41 1.85 -18.29 8.73
C ASP A 41 0.88 -18.57 7.58
N SER A 42 0.91 -17.78 6.51
CA SER A 42 -0.01 -17.91 5.36
C SER A 42 0.64 -18.67 4.21
N VAL A 43 -0.06 -19.67 3.68
CA VAL A 43 0.34 -20.44 2.49
C VAL A 43 -0.60 -20.10 1.34
N VAL A 44 -0.05 -19.65 0.22
CA VAL A 44 -0.80 -19.26 -0.98
C VAL A 44 -0.37 -20.15 -2.13
N ALA A 45 -1.35 -20.77 -2.81
CA ALA A 45 -1.07 -21.61 -3.98
C ALA A 45 -0.55 -20.78 -5.16
N LEU A 46 0.20 -21.40 -6.06
CA LEU A 46 0.66 -20.73 -7.27
C LEU A 46 -0.52 -20.26 -8.13
N GLY A 47 -0.46 -19.01 -8.57
CA GLY A 47 -1.52 -18.35 -9.33
C GLY A 47 -2.62 -17.74 -8.47
N ASP A 48 -2.65 -18.02 -7.17
CA ASP A 48 -3.69 -17.53 -6.26
C ASP A 48 -3.29 -16.28 -5.48
N SER A 49 -4.28 -15.69 -4.82
CA SER A 49 -4.09 -14.62 -3.86
C SER A 49 -4.93 -14.81 -2.61
N LEU A 50 -4.42 -14.35 -1.48
CA LEU A 50 -5.07 -14.35 -0.18
C LEU A 50 -5.20 -12.92 0.33
N GLU A 51 -6.36 -12.55 0.84
CA GLU A 51 -6.58 -11.29 1.53
C GLU A 51 -6.54 -11.51 3.04
N ASP A 52 -5.70 -10.74 3.72
CA ASP A 52 -5.59 -10.72 5.17
C ASP A 52 -6.13 -9.39 5.69
N PHE A 53 -7.36 -9.43 6.20
CA PHE A 53 -8.04 -8.26 6.75
C PHE A 53 -7.56 -7.88 8.16
N GLU A 54 -6.79 -8.73 8.85
CA GLU A 54 -6.16 -8.35 10.12
C GLU A 54 -4.96 -7.43 9.85
N ARG A 55 -4.12 -7.82 8.88
CA ARG A 55 -2.93 -7.07 8.46
C ARG A 55 -3.22 -6.03 7.38
N CYS A 56 -4.42 -6.03 6.82
CA CYS A 56 -4.81 -5.17 5.70
C CYS A 56 -3.86 -5.27 4.53
N ILE A 57 -3.56 -6.50 4.14
CA ILE A 57 -2.73 -6.82 2.98
C ILE A 57 -3.41 -7.85 2.07
N LYS A 58 -3.01 -7.85 0.81
CA LYS A 58 -3.28 -8.88 -0.17
C LYS A 58 -1.96 -9.51 -0.58
N ILE A 59 -1.87 -10.83 -0.46
CA ILE A 59 -0.70 -11.63 -0.78
C ILE A 59 -1.02 -12.38 -2.07
N GLY A 60 -0.29 -12.10 -3.15
CA GLY A 60 -0.36 -12.83 -4.41
C GLY A 60 0.84 -13.74 -4.57
N CYS A 61 0.62 -14.95 -5.10
CA CYS A 61 1.67 -15.88 -5.45
C CYS A 61 1.63 -16.13 -6.96
N SER A 62 2.62 -15.59 -7.67
CA SER A 62 2.72 -15.75 -9.13
C SER A 62 3.08 -17.19 -9.51
N ALA A 63 2.78 -17.57 -10.76
CA ALA A 63 3.06 -18.91 -11.27
C ALA A 63 4.56 -19.29 -11.27
N ASN A 64 5.45 -18.30 -11.26
CA ASN A 64 6.89 -18.48 -11.14
C ASN A 64 7.38 -18.55 -9.67
N GLY A 65 6.47 -18.56 -8.70
CA GLY A 65 6.79 -18.51 -7.27
C GLY A 65 7.11 -17.11 -6.75
N ALA A 66 7.03 -16.05 -7.56
CA ALA A 66 7.23 -14.69 -7.06
C ALA A 66 6.06 -14.26 -6.16
N MET A 67 6.36 -13.62 -5.03
CA MET A 67 5.36 -13.18 -4.08
C MET A 67 5.18 -11.65 -4.16
N HIS A 68 3.92 -11.22 -4.14
CA HIS A 68 3.54 -9.81 -4.16
C HIS A 68 2.68 -9.52 -2.95
N ILE A 69 3.05 -8.51 -2.17
CA ILE A 69 2.29 -8.12 -0.98
C ILE A 69 1.87 -6.68 -1.15
N CYS A 70 0.56 -6.45 -1.30
CA CYS A 70 -0.04 -5.14 -1.49
C CYS A 70 -0.84 -4.76 -0.25
N GLY A 71 -0.79 -3.50 0.18
CA GLY A 71 -1.75 -3.00 1.16
C GLY A 71 -3.18 -2.97 0.58
N ILE A 72 -4.18 -3.22 1.42
CA ILE A 72 -5.61 -3.05 1.08
C ILE A 72 -6.27 -2.05 2.03
N GLY A 73 -7.29 -1.35 1.54
CA GLY A 73 -8.05 -0.36 2.31
C GLY A 73 -7.17 0.74 2.87
N ILE A 74 -7.12 0.88 4.20
CA ILE A 74 -6.28 1.88 4.89
C ILE A 74 -4.78 1.74 4.58
N ASN A 75 -4.31 0.55 4.19
CA ASN A 75 -2.92 0.33 3.82
C ASN A 75 -2.67 0.43 2.31
N ALA A 76 -3.71 0.63 1.49
CA ALA A 76 -3.56 0.69 0.03
C ALA A 76 -2.88 1.98 -0.46
N GLY A 77 -2.74 2.98 0.40
CA GLY A 77 -2.10 4.24 0.04
C GLY A 77 -1.92 5.20 1.21
N VAL A 78 -1.51 6.43 0.87
CA VAL A 78 -1.39 7.54 1.82
C VAL A 78 -2.69 8.34 1.81
N PHE A 79 -3.32 8.45 2.97
CA PHE A 79 -4.49 9.31 3.18
C PHE A 79 -4.04 10.60 3.84
N GLN A 80 -4.39 11.75 3.24
CA GLN A 80 -4.24 13.05 3.89
C GLN A 80 -5.59 13.45 4.50
N PRO A 81 -5.80 13.23 5.82
CA PRO A 81 -7.04 13.64 6.45
C PRO A 81 -7.14 15.18 6.50
N PRO A 82 -8.36 15.74 6.44
CA PRO A 82 -8.60 17.16 6.71
C PRO A 82 -8.09 17.59 8.10
N PRO A 83 -7.82 18.88 8.33
CA PRO A 83 -7.43 19.39 9.63
C PRO A 83 -8.43 19.01 10.72
N GLY A 84 -7.94 18.54 11.87
CA GLY A 84 -8.78 18.08 12.99
C GLY A 84 -9.29 16.65 12.85
N CYS A 85 -9.03 15.98 11.72
CA CYS A 85 -9.39 14.58 11.51
C CYS A 85 -8.15 13.67 11.48
N ARG A 86 -8.37 12.38 11.73
CA ARG A 86 -7.40 11.31 11.44
C ARG A 86 -8.08 10.10 10.82
N VAL A 87 -7.31 9.32 10.07
CA VAL A 87 -7.78 8.06 9.47
C VAL A 87 -7.41 6.91 10.40
N ILE A 88 -8.38 6.06 10.71
CA ILE A 88 -8.20 4.82 11.48
C ILE A 88 -8.73 3.62 10.71
N LYS A 89 -8.30 2.41 11.11
CA LYS A 89 -8.77 1.16 10.53
C LYS A 89 -10.23 0.92 10.95
N GLY A 90 -11.14 0.94 9.99
CA GLY A 90 -12.52 0.51 10.13
C GLY A 90 -12.71 -0.97 9.78
N ASP A 91 -13.97 -1.35 9.55
CA ASP A 91 -14.34 -2.72 9.22
C ASP A 91 -13.69 -3.19 7.93
N LYS A 92 -13.15 -4.42 7.95
CA LYS A 92 -12.50 -5.06 6.79
C LYS A 92 -11.48 -4.14 6.09
N CYS A 93 -10.69 -3.42 6.88
CA CYS A 93 -9.66 -2.48 6.40
C CYS A 93 -10.18 -1.20 5.73
N ALA A 94 -11.48 -0.93 5.72
CA ALA A 94 -12.00 0.33 5.21
C ALA A 94 -11.40 1.51 6.02
N PRO A 95 -10.88 2.56 5.37
CA PRO A 95 -10.44 3.75 6.07
C PRO A 95 -11.66 4.43 6.70
N LYS A 96 -11.58 4.75 7.99
CA LYS A 96 -12.61 5.52 8.71
C LYS A 96 -12.01 6.84 9.19
N LEU A 97 -12.72 7.94 8.95
CA LEU A 97 -12.30 9.27 9.38
C LEU A 97 -12.93 9.60 10.74
N VAL A 98 -12.10 9.94 11.73
CA VAL A 98 -12.53 10.23 13.10
C VAL A 98 -11.86 11.49 13.61
N ASP A 99 -12.41 12.09 14.66
CA ASP A 99 -11.81 13.27 15.29
C ASP A 99 -10.37 12.94 15.77
N ALA A 100 -9.46 13.89 15.55
CA ALA A 100 -8.05 13.71 15.90
C ALA A 100 -7.84 13.52 17.41
N ASN A 101 -8.73 14.07 18.24
CA ASN A 101 -8.68 14.00 19.69
C ASN A 101 -9.58 12.88 20.26
N ASP A 102 -10.63 12.47 19.54
CA ASP A 102 -11.56 11.42 19.97
C ASP A 102 -11.96 10.45 18.83
N ASN A 103 -11.50 9.20 18.93
CA ASN A 103 -11.80 8.16 17.94
C ASN A 103 -13.26 7.69 17.93
N SER A 104 -14.04 8.00 18.97
CA SER A 104 -15.45 7.64 19.02
C SER A 104 -16.32 8.56 18.18
N ILE A 105 -15.80 9.73 17.81
CA ILE A 105 -16.51 10.76 17.06
C ILE A 105 -16.14 10.64 15.58
N GLU A 106 -17.15 10.50 14.73
CA GLU A 106 -16.97 10.56 13.28
C GLU A 106 -16.58 11.97 12.87
N CYS A 107 -15.51 12.11 12.09
CA CYS A 107 -15.07 13.43 11.65
C CYS A 107 -15.88 13.86 10.43
N HIS A 108 -16.60 14.96 10.57
CA HIS A 108 -17.22 15.64 9.44
C HIS A 108 -16.36 16.85 9.08
N PRO A 109 -15.60 16.82 7.97
CA PRO A 109 -14.84 17.98 7.57
C PRO A 109 -15.80 19.15 7.34
N LYS A 110 -15.53 20.28 8.00
CA LYS A 110 -16.20 21.53 7.66
C LYS A 110 -15.76 21.87 6.24
N VAL A 111 -16.70 21.79 5.30
CA VAL A 111 -16.51 22.37 3.98
C VAL A 111 -16.67 23.86 4.22
N ASP A 112 -15.55 24.59 4.30
CA ASP A 112 -15.60 26.04 4.37
C ASP A 112 -16.26 26.53 3.06
N GLU A 113 -17.51 27.03 3.16
CA GLU A 113 -18.24 27.73 2.09
C GLU A 113 -17.67 29.13 1.83
#